data_AF-A0A7K4UNG6-F1
#
_entry.id   AF-A0A7K4UNG6-F1
#
_cell.length_a   1.000
_cell.length_b   1.000
_cell.length_c   1.000
_cell.angle_alpha   90.00
_cell.angle_beta   90.00
_cell.angle_gamma   90.00
#
_symmetry.space_group_name_H-M   'P 1'
#
loop_
_entity.id
_entity.type
_entity.pdbx_description
1 polymer ?
#
loop_
_entity_poly.entity_id
_entity_poly.type
_entity_poly.pdbx_seq_one_letter_code
_entity_poly.pdbx_strand_id
1 'polypeptide(L)'
;ALSKPLDEAFSLWQQLLENPGVPQIRSPEQTLSSLQLLGALYRIRGKPLQALGSSLLLLSLCRRLGDTVGTGGALCQLTWALLHLGCPQQAQV
;
A
#
# COMPACT_ATOMS: atom_id res chain seq x y z
N ALA A 1 -20.43 -1.25 -10.73
CA ALA A 1 -19.14 -1.80 -10.28
C ALA A 1 -18.75 -1.15 -8.97
N LEU A 2 -18.95 -1.83 -7.83
CA LEU A 2 -18.82 -1.28 -6.46
C LEU A 2 -17.38 -0.89 -6.05
N SER A 3 -16.39 -1.03 -6.94
CA SER A 3 -14.98 -0.72 -6.69
C SER A 3 -14.46 0.52 -7.43
N LYS A 4 -15.24 1.14 -8.32
CA LYS A 4 -14.78 2.31 -9.11
C LYS A 4 -14.07 3.40 -8.28
N PRO A 5 -14.65 3.92 -7.18
CA PRO A 5 -13.97 4.96 -6.40
C PRO A 5 -12.69 4.46 -5.71
N LEU A 6 -12.62 3.16 -5.39
CA LEU A 6 -11.42 2.56 -4.80
C LEU A 6 -10.30 2.43 -5.84
N ASP A 7 -10.66 2.02 -7.06
CA ASP A 7 -9.74 1.90 -8.20
C ASP A 7 -9.22 3.29 -8.64
N GLU A 8 -10.06 4.31 -8.64
CA GLU A 8 -9.65 5.71 -8.87
C GLU A 8 -8.70 6.22 -7.79
N ALA A 9 -9.02 5.99 -6.51
CA ALA A 9 -8.15 6.37 -5.40
C ALA A 9 -6.77 5.70 -5.50
N PHE A 10 -6.73 4.42 -5.88
CA PHE A 10 -5.48 3.70 -6.10
C PHE A 10 -4.64 4.34 -7.22
N SER A 11 -5.25 4.65 -8.37
CA SER A 11 -4.55 5.32 -9.48
C SER A 11 -4.01 6.69 -9.09
N LEU A 12 -4.76 7.47 -8.30
CA LEU A 12 -4.29 8.77 -7.79
C LEU A 12 -3.08 8.61 -6.86
N TRP A 13 -3.07 7.58 -6.01
CA TRP A 13 -1.92 7.27 -5.17
C TRP A 13 -0.68 6.86 -5.98
N GLN A 14 -0.88 6.08 -7.05
CA GLN A 14 0.20 5.72 -7.96
C GLN A 14 0.81 6.97 -8.59
N GLN A 15 -0.02 7.83 -9.19
CA GLN A 15 0.41 9.09 -9.80
C GLN A 15 1.13 10.01 -8.81
N LEU A 16 0.60 10.15 -7.60
CA LEU A 16 1.20 11.00 -6.57
C LEU A 16 2.59 10.50 -6.14
N LEU A 17 2.79 9.18 -6.09
CA LEU A 17 4.03 8.55 -5.66
C LEU A 17 5.00 8.21 -6.81
N GLU A 18 4.66 8.49 -8.07
CA GLU A 18 5.59 8.36 -9.21
C GLU A 18 6.85 9.21 -9.01
N ASN A 19 6.70 10.42 -8.48
CA ASN A 19 7.84 11.27 -8.15
C ASN A 19 8.58 10.73 -6.92
N PRO A 20 9.91 10.51 -6.95
CA PRO A 20 10.66 9.84 -5.88
C PRO A 20 10.79 10.62 -4.56
N GLY A 21 10.34 11.88 -4.52
CA GLY A 21 10.40 12.72 -3.31
C GLY A 21 9.29 12.46 -2.29
N VAL A 22 9.40 13.15 -1.15
CA VAL A 22 8.31 13.21 -0.16
C VAL A 22 7.18 14.08 -0.73
N PRO A 23 5.98 13.54 -0.93
CA PRO A 23 4.87 14.34 -1.42
C PRO A 23 4.46 15.40 -0.38
N GLN A 24 3.93 16.53 -0.86
CA GLN A 24 3.38 17.56 0.02
C GLN A 24 2.08 17.06 0.67
N ILE A 25 2.21 16.50 1.87
CA ILE A 25 1.11 15.92 2.63
C ILE A 25 0.86 16.72 3.91
N ARG A 26 -0.42 16.96 4.22
CA ARG A 26 -0.81 17.72 5.41
C ARG A 26 -0.52 16.97 6.71
N SER A 27 -0.76 15.66 6.72
CA SER A 27 -0.53 14.78 7.88
C SER A 27 0.02 13.43 7.42
N PRO A 28 1.23 13.05 7.83
CA PRO A 28 1.82 11.76 7.47
C PRO A 28 1.02 10.58 8.04
N GLU A 29 0.61 10.65 9.31
CA GLU A 29 -0.15 9.57 9.97
C GLU A 29 -1.49 9.29 9.29
N GLN A 30 -2.27 10.34 8.99
CA GLN A 30 -3.55 10.18 8.31
C GLN A 30 -3.35 9.63 6.89
N THR A 31 -2.28 10.07 6.24
CA THR A 31 -1.94 9.62 4.89
C THR A 31 -1.62 8.13 4.88
N LEU A 32 -0.75 7.68 5.78
CA LEU A 32 -0.39 6.27 5.91
C LEU A 32 -1.61 5.42 6.27
N SER A 33 -2.45 5.90 7.19
CA SER A 33 -3.69 5.23 7.57
C SER A 33 -4.66 5.06 6.39
N SER A 34 -4.75 6.06 5.52
CA SER A 34 -5.61 6.00 4.32
C SER A 34 -5.14 4.94 3.31
N LEU A 35 -3.82 4.80 3.11
CA LEU A 35 -3.22 3.77 2.26
C LEU A 35 -3.41 2.37 2.85
N GLN A 36 -3.25 2.22 4.17
CA GLN A 36 -3.56 0.97 4.87
C GLN A 36 -5.03 0.55 4.70
N LEU A 37 -5.96 1.50 4.85
CA LEU A 37 -7.38 1.24 4.67
C LEU A 37 -7.69 0.80 3.23
N LEU A 38 -7.11 1.46 2.24
CA LEU A 38 -7.28 1.11 0.84
C LEU A 38 -6.81 -0.33 0.54
N GLY A 39 -5.66 -0.75 1.08
CA GLY A 39 -5.20 -2.15 0.99
C GLY A 39 -6.13 -3.15 1.68
N ALA A 40 -6.66 -2.81 2.87
CA ALA A 40 -7.61 -3.64 3.60
C ALA A 40 -8.95 -3.79 2.85
N LEU A 41 -9.46 -2.71 2.24
CA LEU A 41 -10.65 -2.74 1.41
C LEU A 41 -10.47 -3.64 0.20
N TYR A 42 -9.31 -3.59 -0.46
CA TYR A 42 -9.01 -4.50 -1.56
C TYR A 42 -8.95 -5.96 -1.15
N ARG A 43 -8.40 -6.27 0.03
CA ARG A 43 -8.45 -7.63 0.59
C ARG A 43 -9.87 -8.12 0.78
N ILE A 44 -10.72 -7.33 1.44
CA ILE A 44 -12.12 -7.71 1.69
C ILE A 44 -12.90 -7.87 0.37
N ARG A 45 -12.54 -7.11 -0.66
CA ARG A 45 -13.11 -7.21 -2.01
C ARG A 45 -12.57 -8.38 -2.85
N GLY A 46 -11.65 -9.19 -2.33
CA GLY A 46 -11.06 -10.30 -3.08
C GLY A 46 -10.19 -9.84 -4.27
N LYS A 47 -9.56 -8.68 -4.15
CA LYS A 47 -8.70 -8.06 -5.17
C LYS A 47 -7.23 -8.08 -4.71
N PRO A 48 -6.57 -9.24 -4.74
CA PRO A 48 -5.28 -9.42 -4.06
C PRO A 48 -4.13 -8.67 -4.72
N LEU A 49 -4.17 -8.45 -6.05
CA LEU A 49 -3.15 -7.68 -6.76
C LEU A 49 -3.17 -6.20 -6.37
N GLN A 50 -4.36 -5.60 -6.27
CA GLN A 50 -4.51 -4.22 -5.83
C GLN A 50 -4.14 -4.07 -4.35
N ALA A 51 -4.48 -5.05 -3.50
CA ALA A 51 -4.04 -5.05 -2.10
C ALA A 51 -2.51 -5.07 -1.99
N LEU A 52 -1.83 -5.91 -2.77
CA LEU A 52 -0.37 -5.95 -2.84
C LEU A 52 0.22 -4.62 -3.33
N GLY A 53 -0.36 -4.05 -4.40
CA GLY A 53 0.04 -2.73 -4.89
C GLY A 53 -0.11 -1.64 -3.83
N SER A 54 -1.15 -1.72 -3.00
CA SER A 54 -1.40 -0.78 -1.90
C SER A 54 -0.33 -0.89 -0.81
N SER A 55 0.07 -2.12 -0.46
CA SER A 55 1.17 -2.36 0.48
C SER A 55 2.52 -1.83 -0.06
N LEU A 56 2.77 -1.94 -1.37
CA LEU A 56 3.96 -1.37 -2.01
C LEU A 56 3.96 0.17 -1.96
N LEU A 57 2.82 0.81 -2.22
CA LEU A 57 2.68 2.26 -2.11
C LEU A 57 2.89 2.74 -0.66
N LEU A 58 2.32 2.03 0.30
CA LEU A 58 2.52 2.28 1.73
C LEU A 58 4.00 2.16 2.11
N LEU A 59 4.67 1.07 1.70
CA LEU A 59 6.10 0.86 1.96
C LEU A 59 6.96 1.97 1.35
N SER A 60 6.68 2.37 0.11
CA SER A 60 7.36 3.48 -0.57
C SER A 60 7.23 4.77 0.25
N LEU A 61 6.02 5.09 0.71
CA LEU A 61 5.78 6.31 1.47
C LEU A 61 6.42 6.26 2.87
N CYS A 62 6.30 5.15 3.61
CA CYS A 62 6.95 4.98 4.91
C CYS A 62 8.47 5.20 4.80
N ARG A 63 9.11 4.63 3.77
CA ARG A 63 10.54 4.79 3.52
C ARG A 63 10.92 6.25 3.24
N ARG A 64 10.13 6.96 2.43
CA ARG A 64 10.37 8.38 2.12
C ARG A 64 10.20 9.28 3.33
N LEU A 65 9.25 8.96 4.22
CA LEU A 65 9.01 9.69 5.46
C LEU A 65 10.00 9.33 6.58
N GLY A 66 10.85 8.30 6.39
CA GLY A 66 11.73 7.80 7.43
C GLY A 66 11.00 7.07 8.56
N ASP A 67 9.75 6.64 8.35
CA ASP A 67 8.95 5.92 9.34
C ASP A 67 9.35 4.44 9.38
N THR A 68 10.21 4.09 10.33
CA THR A 68 10.73 2.72 10.51
C THR A 68 9.67 1.75 11.01
N VAL A 69 8.74 2.21 11.87
CA VAL A 69 7.66 1.40 12.42
C VAL A 69 6.64 1.11 11.32
N GLY A 70 6.20 2.13 10.59
CA GLY A 70 5.33 1.99 9.43
C GLY A 70 5.95 1.16 8.32
N THR A 71 7.27 1.24 8.12
CA THR A 71 8.00 0.38 7.18
C THR A 71 7.90 -1.10 7.59
N GLY A 72 8.14 -1.42 8.86
CA GLY A 72 7.99 -2.78 9.37
C GLY A 72 6.57 -3.31 9.20
N GLY A 73 5.56 -2.50 9.54
CA GLY A 73 4.16 -2.84 9.34
C GLY A 73 3.80 -3.09 7.88
N ALA A 74 4.26 -2.23 6.96
CA ALA A 74 4.03 -2.37 5.52
C ALA A 74 4.70 -3.63 4.95
N LEU A 75 5.90 -3.97 5.42
CA LEU A 75 6.59 -5.22 5.04
C LEU A 75 5.80 -6.45 5.49
N CYS A 76 5.32 -6.49 6.73
CA CYS A 76 4.47 -7.60 7.19
C CYS A 76 3.20 -7.75 6.33
N GLN A 77 2.56 -6.64 5.95
CA GLN A 77 1.39 -6.66 5.07
C GLN A 77 1.73 -7.18 3.66
N LEU A 78 2.89 -6.79 3.13
CA LEU A 78 3.39 -7.25 1.83
C LEU A 78 3.69 -8.77 1.85
N THR A 79 4.41 -9.24 2.87
CA THR A 79 4.71 -10.68 3.05
C THR A 79 3.42 -11.49 3.14
N TRP A 80 2.45 -11.04 3.95
CA TRP A 80 1.16 -11.72 4.06
C TRP A 80 0.42 -11.79 2.71
N ALA A 81 0.44 -10.71 1.93
CA ALA A 81 -0.20 -10.66 0.62
C ALA A 81 0.47 -11.62 -0.39
N LEU A 82 1.81 -11.67 -0.41
CA LEU A 82 2.57 -12.56 -1.29
C LEU A 82 2.35 -14.04 -0.95
N LEU A 83 2.27 -14.38 0.34
CA LEU A 83 1.95 -15.73 0.79
C LEU A 83 0.52 -16.14 0.38
N HIS A 84 -0.46 -15.24 0.51
CA HIS A 84 -1.85 -15.50 0.10
C HIS A 84 -2.02 -15.64 -1.42
N LEU A 85 -1.17 -15.00 -2.21
CA LEU A 85 -1.17 -15.11 -3.68
C LEU A 85 -0.54 -16.41 -4.19
N GLY A 86 -0.02 -17.28 -3.30
CA GLY A 86 0.64 -18.51 -3.73
C GLY A 86 2.00 -18.27 -4.39
N CYS A 87 2.62 -17.12 -4.14
CA CYS A 87 3.96 -16.76 -4.63
C CYS A 87 4.99 -16.76 -3.47
N PRO A 88 5.22 -17.89 -2.77
CA PRO A 88 6.07 -17.93 -1.58
C PRO A 88 7.53 -17.58 -1.87
N GLN A 89 8.00 -17.78 -3.10
CA GLN A 89 9.36 -17.47 -3.54
C GLN A 89 9.68 -15.96 -3.50
N GLN A 90 8.66 -15.10 -3.64
CA GLN A 90 8.82 -13.64 -3.57
C GLN A 90 8.67 -13.10 -2.13
N ALA A 91 8.22 -13.93 -1.19
CA ALA A 91 7.97 -13.56 0.19
C ALA A 91 9.18 -13.76 1.13
N GLN A 92 10.29 -14.31 0.61
CA GLN A 92 11.52 -14.49 1.37
C GLN A 92 12.30 -13.18 1.43
N VAL A 93 12.54 -12.71 2.66
CA VAL A 93 13.42 -11.58 2.99
C VAL A 93 14.82 -12.12 3.25
#